data_AF-A0A848TAQ0-F1
#
_entry.id   AF-A0A848TAQ0-F1
#
_cell.length_a   1.000
_cell.length_b   1.000
_cell.length_c   1.000
_cell.angle_alpha   90.00
_cell.angle_beta   90.00
_cell.angle_gamma   90.00
#
_symmetry.space_group_name_H-M   'P 1'
#
loop_
_entity.id
_entity.type
_entity.pdbx_description
1 polymer ?
#
loop_
_entity_poly.entity_id
_entity_poly.type
_entity_poly.pdbx_seq_one_letter_code
_entity_poly.pdbx_strand_id
1 'polypeptide(L)'
;VDFTDHRFAASDLPVLAILVGGLVFGAGMVLTRGCISRLTVLSATGNLRALFVIATFAIVAHATLKGVLATVRTSLGSVTVATGDAALLSGLPGGAVVWGGLSVAVIVAIVLRSGARRRDLGLAALIGALVPLGWVGTGFLLYDDFDPIALESMSFTAPWSDTLFWSIASTSIPAGFGTGMIGGVLVGCFAAAAVRGELRLQSFSAPGETLRYLSGGALMGFGGVLAGGCTVGAGLSGVGTLSLAAILALAAIMAGARLTDRLVDRQSSEPVAVPAE
;
A
#
# COMPACT_ATOMS: atom_id res chain seq x y z
N VAL A 1 7.57 8.01 20.19
CA VAL A 1 8.09 7.13 19.13
C VAL A 1 9.09 7.92 18.36
N ASP A 2 10.36 7.55 18.44
CA ASP A 2 11.41 8.18 17.65
C ASP A 2 11.44 7.55 16.24
N PHE A 3 11.64 8.37 15.21
CA PHE A 3 11.59 7.95 13.79
C PHE A 3 12.97 7.94 13.13
N THR A 4 14.03 8.26 13.87
CA THR A 4 15.39 8.47 13.33
C THR A 4 15.93 7.25 12.56
N ASP A 5 15.63 6.03 13.00
CA ASP A 5 16.05 4.79 12.34
C ASP A 5 15.04 4.26 11.30
N HIS A 6 13.88 4.90 11.16
CA HIS A 6 12.85 4.44 10.24
C HIS A 6 13.17 4.88 8.81
N ARG A 7 12.91 4.01 7.82
CA ARG A 7 13.11 4.27 6.37
C ARG A 7 12.47 5.55 5.82
N PHE A 8 11.59 6.18 6.58
CA PHE A 8 10.94 7.45 6.21
C PHE A 8 11.78 8.68 6.57
N ALA A 9 12.78 8.54 7.44
CA ALA A 9 13.73 9.56 7.87
C ALA A 9 15.15 9.33 7.30
N ALA A 10 15.32 8.36 6.40
CA ALA A 10 16.62 8.07 5.78
C ALA A 10 17.12 9.29 4.98
N SER A 11 18.34 9.72 5.26
CA SER A 11 19.00 10.89 4.65
C SER A 11 19.25 10.74 3.15
N ASP A 12 19.36 9.49 2.68
CA ASP A 12 19.60 9.12 1.29
C ASP A 12 18.32 8.54 0.68
N LEU A 13 17.69 9.30 -0.22
CA LEU A 13 16.48 8.85 -0.90
C LEU A 13 16.81 8.08 -2.17
N PRO A 14 16.37 6.81 -2.33
CA PRO A 14 16.49 6.06 -3.57
C PRO A 14 15.41 6.50 -4.57
N VAL A 15 15.56 7.73 -5.09
CA VAL A 15 14.56 8.40 -5.95
C VAL A 15 14.17 7.55 -7.15
N LEU A 16 15.14 6.90 -7.79
CA LEU A 16 14.89 6.07 -8.97
C LEU A 16 14.00 4.86 -8.62
N ALA A 17 14.32 4.15 -7.54
CA ALA A 17 13.51 3.02 -7.07
C ALA A 17 12.09 3.46 -6.69
N ILE A 18 11.96 4.62 -6.03
CA ILE A 18 10.66 5.17 -5.61
C ILE A 18 9.79 5.53 -6.82
N LEU A 19 10.36 6.23 -7.80
CA LEU A 19 9.63 6.65 -9.00
C LEU A 19 9.23 5.45 -9.87
N VAL A 20 10.18 4.58 -10.20
CA VAL A 20 9.92 3.40 -11.03
C VAL A 20 8.96 2.45 -10.31
N GLY A 21 9.21 2.18 -9.02
CA GLY A 21 8.35 1.33 -8.21
C GLY A 21 6.92 1.87 -8.10
N GLY A 22 6.77 3.17 -7.85
CA GLY A 22 5.47 3.82 -7.74
C GLY A 22 4.69 3.76 -9.06
N LEU A 23 5.33 4.09 -10.19
CA LEU A 23 4.70 4.00 -11.50
C LEU A 23 4.21 2.58 -11.82
N VAL A 24 5.07 1.58 -11.57
CA VAL A 24 4.77 0.15 -11.79
C VAL A 24 3.65 -0.34 -10.88
N PHE A 25 3.66 0.07 -9.60
CA PHE A 25 2.57 -0.22 -8.66
C PHE A 25 1.24 0.40 -9.13
N GLY A 26 1.29 1.66 -9.57
CA GLY A 26 0.16 2.38 -10.15
C GLY A 26 -0.46 1.66 -11.33
N ALA A 27 0.37 1.19 -12.26
CA ALA A 27 -0.07 0.41 -13.40
C ALA A 27 -0.77 -0.89 -12.97
N GLY A 28 -0.17 -1.62 -12.02
CA GLY A 28 -0.75 -2.85 -11.51
C GLY A 28 -2.10 -2.65 -10.81
N MET A 29 -2.32 -1.53 -10.12
CA MET A 29 -3.63 -1.20 -9.52
C MET A 29 -4.74 -1.06 -10.57
N VAL A 30 -4.44 -0.45 -11.72
CA VAL A 30 -5.42 -0.28 -12.81
C VAL A 30 -5.73 -1.62 -13.48
N LEU A 31 -4.71 -2.46 -13.65
CA LEU A 31 -4.89 -3.80 -14.22
C LEU A 31 -5.78 -4.69 -13.34
N THR A 32 -5.56 -4.66 -12.01
CA THR A 32 -6.31 -5.45 -11.02
C THR A 32 -7.60 -4.79 -10.53
N ARG A 33 -7.88 -3.55 -10.98
CA ARG A 33 -9.03 -2.74 -10.57
C ARG A 33 -9.11 -2.52 -9.05
N GLY A 34 -7.96 -2.39 -8.38
CA GLY A 34 -7.91 -2.17 -6.95
C GLY A 34 -6.50 -2.01 -6.40
N CYS A 35 -6.39 -1.31 -5.26
CA CYS A 35 -5.19 -1.37 -4.43
C CYS A 35 -5.21 -2.63 -3.55
N ILE A 36 -4.05 -3.00 -3.02
CA ILE A 36 -3.90 -4.22 -2.22
C ILE A 36 -4.81 -4.25 -0.98
N SER A 37 -5.07 -3.10 -0.35
CA SER A 37 -5.97 -3.01 0.80
C SER A 37 -7.42 -3.31 0.40
N ARG A 38 -7.91 -2.71 -0.70
CA ARG A 38 -9.24 -3.01 -1.25
C ARG A 38 -9.36 -4.48 -1.65
N LEU A 39 -8.34 -5.04 -2.29
CA LEU A 39 -8.33 -6.45 -2.67
C LEU A 39 -8.39 -7.36 -1.44
N THR A 40 -7.71 -7.00 -0.35
CA THR A 40 -7.76 -7.75 0.93
C THR A 40 -9.18 -7.78 1.50
N VAL A 41 -9.89 -6.66 1.44
CA VAL A 41 -11.30 -6.60 1.85
C VAL A 41 -12.16 -7.47 0.93
N LEU A 42 -12.00 -7.35 -0.39
CA LEU A 42 -12.78 -8.09 -1.37
C LEU A 42 -12.53 -9.61 -1.33
N SER A 43 -11.31 -10.05 -1.02
CA SER A 43 -11.03 -11.48 -0.85
C SER A 43 -11.82 -12.05 0.32
N ALA A 44 -11.98 -11.29 1.41
CA ALA A 44 -12.77 -11.71 2.56
C ALA A 44 -14.28 -11.79 2.27
N THR A 45 -14.79 -11.13 1.22
CA THR A 45 -16.21 -11.20 0.84
C THR A 45 -16.52 -12.31 -0.19
N GLY A 46 -15.52 -13.13 -0.57
CA GLY A 46 -15.69 -14.24 -1.53
C GLY A 46 -15.19 -13.95 -2.95
N ASN A 47 -14.45 -12.87 -3.19
CA ASN A 47 -13.90 -12.58 -4.52
C ASN A 47 -12.61 -13.37 -4.79
N LEU A 48 -12.70 -14.44 -5.58
CA LEU A 48 -11.56 -15.28 -5.95
C LEU A 48 -10.52 -14.54 -6.81
N ARG A 49 -10.95 -13.53 -7.58
CA ARG A 49 -10.03 -12.71 -8.37
C ARG A 49 -9.12 -11.90 -7.46
N ALA A 50 -9.67 -11.33 -6.40
CA ALA A 50 -8.91 -10.58 -5.41
C ALA A 50 -7.93 -11.50 -4.64
N LEU A 51 -8.39 -12.69 -4.24
CA LEU A 51 -7.54 -13.69 -3.59
C LEU A 51 -6.36 -14.10 -4.48
N PHE A 52 -6.62 -14.36 -5.76
CA PHE A 52 -5.58 -14.72 -6.72
C PHE A 52 -4.54 -13.60 -6.88
N VAL A 53 -4.99 -12.34 -7.03
CA VAL A 53 -4.07 -11.20 -7.11
C VAL A 53 -3.23 -11.06 -5.85
N ILE A 54 -3.82 -11.22 -4.67
CA ILE A 54 -3.10 -11.16 -3.40
C ILE A 54 -2.03 -12.25 -3.33
N ALA A 55 -2.34 -13.47 -3.75
CA ALA A 55 -1.35 -14.56 -3.76
C ALA A 55 -0.16 -14.22 -4.67
N THR A 56 -0.44 -13.77 -5.91
CA THR A 56 0.62 -13.32 -6.83
C THR A 56 1.41 -12.15 -6.26
N PHE A 57 0.72 -11.15 -5.71
CA PHE A 57 1.31 -9.98 -5.09
C PHE A 57 2.26 -10.38 -3.96
N ALA A 58 1.82 -11.25 -3.04
CA ALA A 58 2.61 -11.67 -1.89
C ALA A 58 3.86 -12.45 -2.32
N ILE A 59 3.73 -13.35 -3.31
CA ILE A 59 4.85 -14.12 -3.85
C ILE A 59 5.89 -13.18 -4.47
N VAL A 60 5.47 -12.25 -5.33
CA VAL A 60 6.40 -11.33 -6.01
C VAL A 60 7.00 -10.32 -5.02
N ALA A 61 6.21 -9.82 -4.07
CA ALA A 61 6.71 -8.96 -3.01
C ALA A 61 7.77 -9.68 -2.16
N HIS A 62 7.52 -10.95 -1.79
CA HIS A 62 8.49 -11.76 -1.06
C HIS A 62 9.77 -12.03 -1.86
N ALA A 63 9.61 -12.38 -3.14
CA ALA A 63 10.74 -12.56 -4.06
C ALA A 63 11.58 -11.28 -4.22
N THR A 64 10.96 -10.10 -4.13
CA THR A 64 11.63 -8.79 -4.24
C THR A 64 12.29 -8.35 -2.93
N LEU A 65 11.71 -8.70 -1.79
CA LEU A 65 12.27 -8.39 -0.48
C LEU A 65 13.45 -9.31 -0.13
N LYS A 66 13.23 -10.62 -0.21
CA LYS A 66 14.12 -11.66 0.34
C LYS A 66 14.58 -12.70 -0.69
N GLY A 67 14.05 -12.67 -1.91
CA GLY A 67 14.31 -13.69 -2.93
C GLY A 67 15.16 -13.21 -4.12
N VAL A 68 14.96 -13.85 -5.28
CA VAL A 68 15.76 -13.64 -6.50
C VAL A 68 15.70 -12.21 -7.06
N LEU A 69 14.60 -11.49 -6.82
CA LEU A 69 14.42 -10.11 -7.28
C LEU A 69 15.06 -9.09 -6.31
N ALA A 70 15.64 -9.53 -5.19
CA ALA A 70 16.32 -8.66 -4.24
C ALA A 70 17.50 -7.92 -4.89
N THR A 71 18.25 -8.58 -5.78
CA THR A 71 19.37 -7.95 -6.50
C THR A 71 18.89 -6.77 -7.35
N VAL A 72 17.75 -6.92 -8.02
CA VAL A 72 17.16 -5.84 -8.83
C VAL A 72 16.74 -4.68 -7.92
N ARG A 73 16.12 -4.98 -6.77
CA ARG A 73 15.76 -3.97 -5.75
C ARG A 73 16.98 -3.22 -5.24
N THR A 74 18.05 -3.91 -4.87
CA THR A 74 19.25 -3.28 -4.32
C THR A 74 20.00 -2.46 -5.36
N SER A 75 20.05 -2.92 -6.62
CA SER A 75 20.67 -2.18 -7.72
C SER A 75 19.90 -0.91 -8.10
N LEU A 76 18.58 -0.93 -8.05
CA LEU A 76 17.77 0.28 -8.25
C LEU A 76 17.84 1.21 -7.03
N GLY A 77 18.00 0.64 -5.84
CA GLY A 77 18.12 1.37 -4.59
C GLY A 77 19.47 2.05 -4.35
N SER A 78 20.53 1.65 -5.07
CA SER A 78 21.86 2.26 -4.93
C SER A 78 21.96 3.65 -5.57
N VAL A 79 21.00 4.02 -6.43
CA VAL A 79 20.89 5.36 -6.99
C VAL A 79 20.17 6.25 -5.99
N THR A 80 20.95 6.81 -5.06
CA THR A 80 20.46 7.69 -4.01
C THR A 80 20.73 9.16 -4.31
N VAL A 81 19.84 10.01 -3.81
CA VAL A 81 20.04 11.46 -3.74
C VAL A 81 20.19 11.82 -2.27
N ALA A 82 21.33 12.41 -1.90
CA ALA A 82 21.57 12.89 -0.55
C ALA A 82 20.67 14.09 -0.27
N THR A 83 19.68 13.89 0.58
CA THR A 83 18.72 14.92 1.00
C THR A 83 19.00 15.45 2.40
N GLY A 84 19.80 14.73 3.21
CA GLY A 84 20.10 15.13 4.59
C GLY A 84 18.81 15.35 5.40
N ASP A 85 18.74 16.44 6.15
CA ASP A 85 17.57 16.79 6.97
C ASP A 85 16.30 17.06 6.15
N ALA A 86 16.40 17.31 4.84
CA ALA A 86 15.25 17.54 3.97
C ALA A 86 14.47 16.26 3.61
N ALA A 87 14.92 15.09 4.07
CA ALA A 87 14.19 13.83 3.94
C ALA A 87 12.81 13.89 4.62
N LEU A 88 12.70 14.68 5.69
CA LEU A 88 11.46 15.03 6.35
C LEU A 88 11.13 16.51 6.10
N LEU A 89 9.86 16.82 5.82
CA LEU A 89 9.44 18.22 5.71
C LEU A 89 9.70 19.02 6.99
N SER A 90 9.80 18.35 8.14
CA SER A 90 10.17 18.99 9.41
C SER A 90 11.61 19.53 9.46
N GLY A 91 12.52 19.06 8.59
CA GLY A 91 13.89 19.57 8.48
C GLY A 91 14.06 20.73 7.50
N LEU A 92 13.00 21.09 6.76
CA LEU A 92 13.00 22.29 5.91
C LEU A 92 12.87 23.57 6.75
N PRO A 93 13.33 24.73 6.25
CA PRO A 93 13.14 26.02 6.93
C PRO A 93 11.64 26.24 7.25
N GLY A 94 11.35 26.49 8.53
CA GLY A 94 9.99 26.53 9.08
C GLY A 94 9.68 25.40 10.07
N GLY A 95 10.44 24.30 10.03
CA GLY A 95 10.34 23.23 11.02
C GLY A 95 9.03 22.43 10.99
N ALA A 96 8.88 21.49 11.92
CA ALA A 96 7.69 20.64 12.03
C ALA A 96 6.39 21.43 12.24
N VAL A 97 6.44 22.59 12.90
CA VAL A 97 5.26 23.39 13.22
C VAL A 97 4.64 24.00 11.98
N VAL A 98 5.44 24.56 11.07
CA VAL A 98 4.93 25.19 9.84
C VAL A 98 4.39 24.13 8.88
N TRP A 99 5.16 23.08 8.61
CA TRP A 99 4.74 22.05 7.65
C TRP A 99 3.64 21.14 8.19
N GLY A 100 3.67 20.81 9.49
CA GLY A 100 2.57 20.13 10.16
C GLY A 100 1.30 20.98 10.20
N GLY A 101 1.43 22.26 10.54
CA GLY A 101 0.33 23.23 10.52
C GLY A 101 -0.27 23.39 9.12
N LEU A 102 0.55 23.48 8.08
CA LEU A 102 0.11 23.56 6.69
C LEU A 102 -0.64 22.29 6.27
N SER A 103 -0.12 21.10 6.58
CA SER A 103 -0.80 19.83 6.29
C SER A 103 -2.17 19.77 6.98
N VAL A 104 -2.26 20.17 8.26
CA VAL A 104 -3.54 20.24 8.98
C VAL A 104 -4.48 21.24 8.31
N ALA A 105 -4.00 22.43 7.95
CA ALA A 105 -4.82 23.45 7.29
C ALA A 105 -5.36 22.97 5.93
N VAL A 106 -4.53 22.29 5.13
CA VAL A 106 -4.93 21.68 3.86
C VAL A 106 -5.99 20.60 4.08
N ILE A 107 -5.80 19.72 5.07
CA ILE A 107 -6.77 18.68 5.41
C ILE A 107 -8.12 19.31 5.82
N VAL A 108 -8.10 20.30 6.71
CA VAL A 108 -9.32 21.00 7.15
C VAL A 108 -10.00 21.68 5.96
N ALA A 109 -9.26 22.34 5.08
CA ALA A 109 -9.81 22.97 3.88
C ALA A 109 -10.46 21.94 2.94
N ILE A 110 -9.84 20.78 2.74
CA ILE A 110 -10.41 19.68 1.93
C ILE A 110 -11.67 19.14 2.59
N VAL A 111 -11.64 18.88 3.90
CA VAL A 111 -12.80 18.36 4.65
C VAL A 111 -13.99 19.32 4.53
N LEU A 112 -13.76 20.61 4.74
CA LEU A 112 -14.80 21.65 4.63
C LEU A 112 -15.35 21.78 3.20
N ARG A 113 -14.53 21.57 2.17
CA ARG A 113 -14.94 21.65 0.75
C ARG A 113 -15.48 20.36 0.18
N SER A 114 -15.26 19.22 0.83
CA SER A 114 -15.59 17.90 0.27
C SER A 114 -17.08 17.63 0.13
N GLY A 115 -17.94 18.31 0.91
CA GLY A 115 -19.37 17.99 0.97
C GLY A 115 -19.67 16.58 1.49
N ALA A 116 -18.68 15.89 2.07
CA ALA A 116 -18.82 14.51 2.54
C ALA A 116 -19.80 14.42 3.70
N ARG A 117 -20.55 13.32 3.78
CA ARG A 117 -21.48 13.09 4.88
C ARG A 117 -20.69 12.93 6.18
N ARG A 118 -21.23 13.42 7.29
CA ARG A 118 -20.60 13.32 8.62
C ARG A 118 -20.23 11.89 9.01
N ARG A 119 -21.02 10.90 8.55
CA ARG A 119 -20.74 9.47 8.76
C ARG A 119 -19.46 9.01 8.08
N ASP A 120 -19.26 9.41 6.82
CA ASP A 120 -18.08 9.03 6.04
C ASP A 120 -16.81 9.70 6.61
N LEU A 121 -16.94 10.95 7.07
CA LEU A 121 -15.87 11.64 7.79
C LEU A 121 -15.51 10.95 9.11
N GLY A 122 -16.52 10.49 9.87
CA GLY A 122 -16.30 9.73 11.10
C GLY A 122 -15.60 8.40 10.86
N LEU A 123 -15.98 7.67 9.81
CA LEU A 123 -15.31 6.43 9.41
C LEU A 123 -13.88 6.68 8.90
N ALA A 124 -13.65 7.75 8.14
CA ALA A 124 -12.32 8.13 7.69
C ALA A 124 -11.41 8.51 8.87
N ALA A 125 -11.94 9.23 9.87
CA ALA A 125 -11.22 9.54 11.10
C ALA A 125 -10.88 8.28 11.89
N LEU A 126 -11.79 7.31 11.97
CA LEU A 126 -11.55 6.02 12.63
C LEU A 126 -10.42 5.22 11.96
N ILE A 127 -10.44 5.12 10.62
CA ILE A 127 -9.37 4.45 9.86
C ILE A 127 -8.05 5.21 10.02
N GLY A 128 -8.08 6.55 9.97
CA GLY A 128 -6.90 7.39 10.19
C GLY A 128 -6.30 7.22 11.57
N ALA A 129 -7.13 7.06 12.61
CA ALA A 129 -6.68 6.81 13.98
C ALA A 129 -5.95 5.46 14.16
N LEU A 130 -6.16 4.48 13.26
CA LEU A 130 -5.41 3.22 13.29
C LEU A 130 -3.92 3.42 12.99
N VAL A 131 -3.54 4.47 12.27
CA VAL A 131 -2.13 4.77 11.96
C VAL A 131 -1.33 5.09 13.23
N PRO A 132 -1.67 6.12 14.05
CA PRO A 132 -0.97 6.40 15.29
C PRO A 132 -1.12 5.27 16.30
N LEU A 133 -2.27 4.57 16.35
CA LEU A 133 -2.41 3.39 17.19
C LEU A 133 -1.47 2.26 16.78
N GLY A 134 -1.24 2.06 15.49
CA GLY A 134 -0.25 1.12 14.97
C GLY A 134 1.17 1.48 15.42
N TRP A 135 1.57 2.75 15.29
CA TRP A 135 2.88 3.23 15.74
C TRP A 135 3.08 3.09 17.26
N VAL A 136 2.05 3.37 18.06
CA VAL A 136 2.10 3.19 19.52
C VAL A 136 2.12 1.71 19.88
N GLY A 137 1.33 0.88 19.18
CA GLY A 137 1.29 -0.56 19.40
C GLY A 137 2.63 -1.22 19.13
N THR A 138 3.24 -0.95 17.97
CA THR A 138 4.55 -1.53 17.60
C THR A 138 5.70 -0.87 18.34
N GLY A 139 5.63 0.44 18.59
CA GLY A 139 6.71 1.20 19.23
C GLY A 139 6.70 1.23 20.76
N PHE A 140 5.61 0.80 21.43
CA PHE A 140 5.50 0.86 22.89
C PHE A 140 5.02 -0.46 23.52
N LEU A 141 4.10 -1.19 22.88
CA LEU A 141 3.59 -2.47 23.43
C LEU A 141 4.39 -3.69 23.00
N LEU A 142 4.95 -3.67 21.78
CA LEU A 142 5.74 -4.77 21.21
C LEU A 142 7.25 -4.46 21.18
N TYR A 143 7.67 -3.39 21.86
CA TYR A 143 9.09 -3.04 21.97
C TYR A 143 9.77 -4.01 22.93
N ASP A 144 10.54 -4.94 22.37
CA ASP A 144 11.38 -5.88 23.11
C ASP A 144 12.86 -5.52 22.86
N ASP A 145 13.59 -5.21 23.94
CA ASP A 145 15.02 -4.88 23.89
C ASP A 145 15.87 -6.06 23.36
N PHE A 146 15.37 -7.29 23.43
CA PHE A 146 16.08 -8.50 23.00
C PHE A 146 15.76 -8.94 21.56
N ASP A 147 14.66 -8.45 20.96
CA ASP A 147 14.30 -8.69 19.55
C ASP A 147 13.58 -7.46 18.95
N PRO A 148 14.33 -6.40 18.59
CA PRO A 148 13.75 -5.15 18.12
C PRO A 148 13.04 -5.33 16.78
N ILE A 149 11.71 -5.30 16.82
CA ILE A 149 10.85 -5.33 15.64
C ILE A 149 10.87 -3.94 15.00
N ALA A 150 11.01 -3.87 13.66
CA ALA A 150 10.92 -2.60 12.96
C ALA A 150 9.57 -1.91 13.26
N LEU A 151 9.62 -0.61 13.54
CA LEU A 151 8.43 0.21 13.76
C LEU A 151 7.51 0.13 12.53
N GLU A 152 6.41 -0.61 12.65
CA GLU A 152 5.43 -0.78 11.59
C GLU A 152 4.10 -0.10 11.95
N SER A 153 3.46 0.46 10.93
CA SER A 153 2.10 0.99 11.02
C SER A 153 1.25 0.42 9.87
N MET A 154 0.13 1.06 9.55
CA MET A 154 -0.81 0.59 8.53
C MET A 154 -0.11 0.49 7.17
N SER A 155 0.12 -0.74 6.71
CA SER A 155 0.68 -1.07 5.40
C SER A 155 0.19 -2.46 5.02
N PHE A 156 0.24 -2.79 3.73
CA PHE A 156 -0.19 -4.09 3.23
C PHE A 156 0.91 -4.80 2.43
N THR A 157 1.98 -4.11 2.02
CA THR A 157 3.03 -4.74 1.19
C THR A 157 3.86 -5.75 1.97
N ALA A 158 4.54 -5.31 3.03
CA ALA A 158 5.35 -6.21 3.87
C ALA A 158 4.47 -7.19 4.66
N PRO A 159 3.35 -6.78 5.28
CA PRO A 159 2.47 -7.71 5.99
C PRO A 159 1.95 -8.89 5.16
N TRP A 160 1.60 -8.69 3.88
CA TRP A 160 1.21 -9.81 3.02
C TRP A 160 2.39 -10.73 2.67
N SER A 161 3.59 -10.17 2.50
CA SER A 161 4.80 -10.95 2.26
C SER A 161 5.18 -11.79 3.49
N ASP A 162 5.10 -11.22 4.68
CA ASP A 162 5.41 -11.93 5.92
C ASP A 162 4.30 -12.91 6.31
N THR A 163 3.03 -12.61 6.00
CA THR A 163 1.93 -13.57 6.15
C THR A 163 2.14 -14.79 5.26
N LEU A 164 2.56 -14.58 4.00
CA LEU A 164 2.90 -15.68 3.10
C LEU A 164 4.06 -16.51 3.67
N PHE A 165 5.13 -15.85 4.12
CA PHE A 165 6.30 -16.55 4.65
C PHE A 165 6.00 -17.31 5.95
N TRP A 166 5.27 -16.70 6.86
CA TRP A 166 4.78 -17.33 8.08
C TRP A 166 3.87 -18.52 7.75
N SER A 167 3.00 -18.43 6.76
CA SER A 167 2.13 -19.56 6.38
C SER A 167 2.92 -20.77 5.88
N ILE A 168 4.10 -20.56 5.28
CA ILE A 168 4.96 -21.61 4.75
C ILE A 168 5.93 -22.14 5.84
N ALA A 169 6.46 -21.26 6.68
CA ALA A 169 7.54 -21.54 7.62
C ALA A 169 7.16 -21.22 9.08
N SER A 170 5.91 -21.43 9.47
CA SER A 170 5.36 -21.08 10.80
C SER A 170 6.07 -21.77 11.97
N THR A 171 6.70 -22.92 11.74
CA THR A 171 7.52 -23.61 12.74
C THR A 171 8.85 -22.90 13.02
N SER A 172 9.31 -22.08 12.07
CA SER A 172 10.63 -21.46 12.11
C SER A 172 10.56 -19.95 12.34
N ILE A 173 9.38 -19.34 12.20
CA ILE A 173 9.20 -17.89 12.22
C ILE A 173 7.93 -17.54 12.99
N PRO A 174 8.00 -16.69 14.02
CA PRO A 174 6.82 -16.27 14.78
C PRO A 174 5.90 -15.37 13.94
N ALA A 175 4.62 -15.34 14.28
CA ALA A 175 3.68 -14.40 13.68
C ALA A 175 3.96 -12.98 14.19
N GLY A 176 4.31 -12.07 13.29
CA GLY A 176 4.51 -10.66 13.61
C GLY A 176 3.21 -9.85 13.61
N PHE A 177 3.34 -8.56 13.95
CA PHE A 177 2.24 -7.59 13.91
C PHE A 177 1.55 -7.52 12.55
N GLY A 178 2.33 -7.51 11.44
CA GLY A 178 1.79 -7.50 10.09
C GLY A 178 0.86 -8.69 9.80
N THR A 179 1.28 -9.90 10.16
CA THR A 179 0.46 -11.12 9.99
C THR A 179 -0.83 -11.06 10.81
N GLY A 180 -0.74 -10.60 12.06
CA GLY A 180 -1.90 -10.37 12.92
C GLY A 180 -2.87 -9.32 12.35
N MET A 181 -2.35 -8.22 11.80
CA MET A 181 -3.14 -7.17 11.15
C MET A 181 -3.91 -7.72 9.95
N ILE A 182 -3.26 -8.47 9.05
CA ILE A 182 -3.92 -9.06 7.88
C ILE A 182 -5.00 -10.04 8.32
N GLY A 183 -4.72 -10.90 9.31
CA GLY A 183 -5.72 -11.80 9.89
C GLY A 183 -6.92 -11.05 10.45
N GLY A 184 -6.69 -9.98 11.22
CA GLY A 184 -7.75 -9.13 11.78
C GLY A 184 -8.60 -8.45 10.70
N VAL A 185 -7.98 -7.93 9.64
CA VAL A 185 -8.70 -7.33 8.50
C VAL A 185 -9.56 -8.39 7.80
N LEU A 186 -9.04 -9.58 7.53
CA LEU A 186 -9.78 -10.66 6.87
C LEU A 186 -10.98 -11.12 7.71
N VAL A 187 -10.77 -11.40 8.99
CA VAL A 187 -11.83 -11.82 9.92
C VAL A 187 -12.88 -10.72 10.09
N GLY A 188 -12.46 -9.48 10.28
CA GLY A 188 -13.38 -8.34 10.45
C GLY A 188 -14.21 -8.09 9.19
N CYS A 189 -13.60 -8.14 8.01
CA CYS A 189 -14.32 -7.96 6.74
C CYS A 189 -15.26 -9.13 6.45
N PHE A 190 -14.84 -10.36 6.72
CA PHE A 190 -15.68 -11.55 6.56
C PHE A 190 -16.90 -11.48 7.49
N ALA A 191 -16.70 -11.18 8.78
CA ALA A 191 -17.79 -11.04 9.75
C ALA A 191 -18.76 -9.91 9.35
N ALA A 192 -18.24 -8.76 8.92
CA ALA A 192 -19.06 -7.65 8.45
C ALA A 192 -19.89 -8.02 7.21
N ALA A 193 -19.29 -8.71 6.24
CA ALA A 193 -19.98 -9.16 5.04
C ALA A 193 -21.00 -10.28 5.31
N ALA A 194 -20.70 -11.18 6.25
CA ALA A 194 -21.61 -12.24 6.70
C ALA A 194 -22.86 -11.65 7.35
N VAL A 195 -22.69 -10.70 8.28
CA VAL A 195 -23.80 -10.01 8.95
C VAL A 195 -24.68 -9.23 7.97
N ARG A 196 -24.09 -8.69 6.90
CA ARG A 196 -24.82 -7.95 5.87
C ARG A 196 -25.42 -8.84 4.77
N GLY A 197 -25.14 -10.14 4.76
CA GLY A 197 -25.57 -11.05 3.69
C GLY A 197 -24.93 -10.73 2.34
N GLU A 198 -23.73 -10.13 2.33
CA GLU A 198 -23.01 -9.69 1.13
C GLU A 198 -21.98 -10.71 0.63
N LEU A 199 -21.85 -11.86 1.30
CA LEU A 199 -20.94 -12.93 0.90
C LEU A 199 -21.36 -13.50 -0.46
N ARG A 200 -20.49 -13.35 -1.46
CA ARG A 200 -20.74 -13.85 -2.81
C ARG A 200 -19.44 -14.37 -3.41
N LEU A 201 -19.47 -15.64 -3.81
CA LEU A 201 -18.35 -16.25 -4.52
C LEU A 201 -18.30 -15.69 -5.95
N GLN A 202 -17.27 -14.91 -6.26
CA GLN A 202 -17.04 -14.34 -7.59
C GLN A 202 -15.77 -14.93 -8.19
N SER A 203 -15.88 -15.52 -9.37
CA SER A 203 -14.75 -16.10 -10.11
C SER A 203 -14.41 -15.30 -11.36
N PHE A 204 -13.37 -15.74 -12.07
CA PHE A 204 -12.95 -15.20 -13.37
C PHE A 204 -13.95 -15.54 -14.46
N SER A 205 -14.15 -14.62 -15.39
CA SER A 205 -15.08 -14.78 -16.52
C SER A 205 -14.38 -15.20 -17.82
N ALA A 206 -13.14 -14.78 -18.03
CA ALA A 206 -12.38 -15.05 -19.24
C ALA A 206 -10.88 -15.28 -18.95
N PRO A 207 -10.17 -16.10 -19.75
CA PRO A 207 -8.73 -16.32 -19.57
C PRO A 207 -7.88 -15.04 -19.65
N GLY A 208 -8.26 -14.10 -20.53
CA GLY A 208 -7.59 -12.80 -20.64
C GLY A 208 -7.70 -11.95 -19.37
N GLU A 209 -8.80 -12.09 -18.63
CA GLU A 209 -8.98 -11.44 -17.33
C GLU A 209 -7.97 -11.99 -16.32
N THR A 210 -7.77 -13.31 -16.28
CA THR A 210 -6.79 -13.95 -15.39
C THR A 210 -5.37 -13.46 -15.65
N LEU A 211 -4.95 -13.36 -16.92
CA LEU A 211 -3.61 -12.85 -17.27
C LEU A 211 -3.43 -11.36 -16.91
N ARG A 212 -4.47 -10.54 -17.11
CA ARG A 212 -4.47 -9.13 -16.69
C ARG A 212 -4.34 -8.99 -15.16
N TYR A 213 -5.05 -9.82 -14.40
CA TYR A 213 -4.98 -9.79 -12.94
C TYR A 213 -3.65 -10.36 -12.42
N LEU A 214 -3.12 -11.41 -13.06
CA LEU A 214 -1.81 -11.99 -12.74
C LEU A 214 -0.69 -10.97 -12.94
N SER A 215 -0.61 -10.38 -14.14
CA SER A 215 0.39 -9.36 -14.46
C SER A 215 0.25 -8.14 -13.55
N GLY A 216 -0.98 -7.68 -13.30
CA GLY A 216 -1.23 -6.57 -12.39
C GLY A 216 -0.82 -6.86 -10.95
N GLY A 217 -1.08 -8.07 -10.43
CA GLY A 217 -0.64 -8.51 -9.10
C GLY A 217 0.89 -8.57 -8.97
N ALA A 218 1.57 -9.07 -10.01
CA ALA A 218 3.03 -9.10 -10.06
C ALA A 218 3.63 -7.68 -10.08
N LEU A 219 3.11 -6.79 -10.93
CA LEU A 219 3.55 -5.39 -10.99
C LEU A 219 3.29 -4.66 -9.65
N MET A 220 2.14 -4.88 -9.02
CA MET A 220 1.89 -4.34 -7.68
C MET A 220 2.88 -4.90 -6.64
N GLY A 221 3.16 -6.21 -6.64
CA GLY A 221 4.08 -6.82 -5.67
C GLY A 221 5.50 -6.25 -5.78
N PHE A 222 6.02 -6.22 -7.00
CA PHE A 222 7.35 -5.68 -7.29
C PHE A 222 7.43 -4.17 -7.05
N GLY A 223 6.49 -3.42 -7.62
CA GLY A 223 6.46 -1.96 -7.52
C GLY A 223 6.25 -1.46 -6.09
N GLY A 224 5.43 -2.18 -5.30
CA GLY A 224 5.15 -1.81 -3.91
C GLY A 224 6.36 -1.98 -3.00
N VAL A 225 7.23 -2.95 -3.30
CA VAL A 225 8.49 -3.14 -2.58
C VAL A 225 9.51 -2.07 -3.00
N LEU A 226 9.67 -1.82 -4.30
CA LEU A 226 10.58 -0.78 -4.81
C LEU A 226 10.20 0.62 -4.32
N ALA A 227 8.90 0.95 -4.33
CA ALA A 227 8.38 2.23 -3.86
C ALA A 227 8.49 2.42 -2.33
N GLY A 228 8.80 1.34 -1.60
CA GLY A 228 8.75 1.35 -0.15
C GLY A 228 7.32 1.43 0.41
N GLY A 229 6.28 1.12 -0.36
CA GLY A 229 4.93 1.09 0.18
C GLY A 229 3.83 0.90 -0.86
N CYS A 230 2.64 0.57 -0.36
CA CYS A 230 1.39 0.65 -1.12
C CYS A 230 0.67 1.97 -0.86
N THR A 231 -0.50 2.19 -1.44
CA THR A 231 -1.32 3.41 -1.21
C THR A 231 -1.63 3.67 0.27
N VAL A 232 -1.84 2.63 1.07
CA VAL A 232 -2.05 2.77 2.53
C VAL A 232 -0.72 3.05 3.24
N GLY A 233 0.32 2.27 2.94
CA GLY A 233 1.63 2.42 3.61
C GLY A 233 2.30 3.76 3.30
N ALA A 234 2.43 4.11 2.02
CA ALA A 234 2.99 5.39 1.61
C ALA A 234 2.01 6.54 1.89
N GLY A 235 0.72 6.38 1.58
CA GLY A 235 -0.25 7.47 1.64
C GLY A 235 -0.80 7.80 3.02
N LEU A 236 -1.17 6.81 3.84
CA LEU A 236 -1.71 7.06 5.18
C LEU A 236 -0.59 7.14 6.22
N SER A 237 0.28 6.13 6.25
CA SER A 237 1.34 6.05 7.27
C SER A 237 2.52 6.98 6.94
N GLY A 238 3.02 6.96 5.71
CA GLY A 238 4.21 7.74 5.32
C GLY A 238 3.99 9.24 5.13
N VAL A 239 2.87 9.67 4.52
CA VAL A 239 2.53 11.11 4.46
C VAL A 239 2.22 11.66 5.85
N GLY A 240 1.64 10.84 6.73
CA GLY A 240 1.40 11.19 8.13
C GLY A 240 2.67 11.51 8.92
N THR A 241 3.81 10.93 8.53
CA THR A 241 5.13 11.23 9.12
C THR A 241 5.87 12.36 8.40
N LEU A 242 5.22 13.10 7.48
CA LEU A 242 5.85 14.20 6.72
C LEU A 242 7.08 13.76 5.89
N SER A 243 7.11 12.50 5.43
CA SER A 243 8.23 11.96 4.67
C SER A 243 8.16 12.34 3.19
N LEU A 244 9.26 12.91 2.67
CA LEU A 244 9.37 13.26 1.26
C LEU A 244 9.32 12.02 0.37
N ALA A 245 9.93 10.91 0.81
CA ALA A 245 9.93 9.63 0.10
C ALA A 245 8.51 9.09 -0.08
N ALA A 246 7.68 9.18 0.96
CA ALA A 246 6.31 8.71 0.93
C ALA A 246 5.41 9.56 0.01
N ILE A 247 5.59 10.88 0.03
CA ILE A 247 4.88 11.80 -0.88
C ILE A 247 5.27 11.53 -2.33
N LEU A 248 6.57 11.35 -2.59
CA LEU A 248 7.09 11.04 -3.91
C LEU A 248 6.57 9.68 -4.42
N ALA A 249 6.57 8.66 -3.55
CA ALA A 249 6.02 7.35 -3.86
C ALA A 249 4.52 7.45 -4.21
N LEU A 250 3.73 8.16 -3.39
CA LEU A 250 2.30 8.34 -3.65
C LEU A 250 2.04 9.11 -4.95
N ALA A 251 2.82 10.15 -5.23
CA ALA A 251 2.73 10.90 -6.48
C ALA A 251 3.04 10.03 -7.71
N ALA A 252 4.11 9.22 -7.65
CA ALA A 252 4.45 8.27 -8.69
C ALA A 252 3.37 7.20 -8.88
N ILE A 253 2.79 6.69 -7.79
CA ILE A 253 1.66 5.75 -7.83
C ILE A 253 0.46 6.36 -8.55
N MET A 254 0.09 7.60 -8.22
CA MET A 254 -1.01 8.31 -8.88
C MET A 254 -0.72 8.56 -10.36
N ALA A 255 0.50 8.95 -10.71
CA ALA A 255 0.93 9.18 -12.09
C ALA A 255 0.87 7.88 -12.91
N GLY A 256 1.37 6.77 -12.36
CA GLY A 256 1.34 5.45 -13.00
C GLY A 256 -0.09 4.98 -13.24
N ALA A 257 -0.95 5.11 -12.21
CA ALA A 257 -2.36 4.77 -12.35
C ALA A 257 -3.05 5.61 -13.44
N ARG A 258 -2.87 6.94 -13.45
CA ARG A 258 -3.46 7.80 -14.49
C ARG A 258 -2.95 7.49 -15.89
N LEU A 259 -1.67 7.15 -16.03
CA LEU A 259 -1.08 6.81 -17.32
C LEU A 259 -1.68 5.49 -17.84
N THR A 260 -1.72 4.46 -17.01
CA THR A 260 -2.26 3.15 -17.39
C THR A 260 -3.76 3.20 -17.65
N ASP A 261 -4.52 3.94 -16.84
CA ASP A 261 -5.96 4.17 -17.03
C ASP A 261 -6.25 4.74 -18.43
N ARG A 262 -5.49 5.75 -18.85
CA ARG A 262 -5.59 6.33 -20.20
C ARG A 262 -5.22 5.36 -21.32
N LEU A 263 -4.31 4.42 -21.08
CA LEU A 263 -3.86 3.46 -22.09
C LEU A 263 -4.81 2.26 -22.23
N VAL A 264 -5.34 1.76 -21.12
CA VAL A 264 -6.13 0.52 -21.07
C VAL A 264 -7.61 0.78 -21.30
N ASP A 265 -8.19 1.79 -20.67
CA ASP A 265 -9.65 1.98 -20.72
C ASP A 265 -10.10 2.77 -21.98
N ARG A 266 -9.19 3.51 -22.64
CA ARG A 266 -9.49 4.10 -23.97
C ARG A 266 -9.65 3.06 -25.08
N GLN A 267 -9.02 1.89 -24.97
CA GLN A 267 -9.10 0.83 -25.98
C GLN A 267 -10.42 0.03 -25.91
N SER A 268 -11.17 0.15 -24.80
CA SER A 268 -12.45 -0.54 -24.61
C SER A 268 -13.65 0.24 -25.18
N SER A 269 -13.41 1.39 -25.82
CA SER A 269 -14.45 2.31 -26.30
C SER A 269 -14.63 2.30 -27.84
N GLU A 270 -14.14 1.30 -28.56
CA GLU A 270 -14.59 1.11 -29.95
C GLU A 270 -16.05 0.62 -29.94
N PRO A 271 -16.99 1.33 -30.61
CA PRO A 271 -18.36 0.89 -30.68
C PRO A 271 -18.41 -0.43 -31.45
N VAL A 272 -18.85 -1.49 -30.77
CA VAL A 272 -19.28 -2.72 -31.43
C VAL A 272 -20.39 -2.33 -32.40
N ALA A 273 -20.09 -2.35 -33.70
CA ALA A 273 -21.08 -2.18 -34.75
C ALA A 273 -22.13 -3.30 -34.60
N VAL A 274 -23.34 -2.92 -34.23
CA VAL A 274 -24.50 -3.80 -34.25
C VAL A 274 -24.83 -4.07 -35.72
N PRO A 275 -24.74 -5.32 -36.22
CA PRO A 275 -25.19 -5.61 -37.57
C PRO A 275 -26.71 -5.39 -37.64
N ALA A 276 -27.14 -4.58 -38.60
CA ALA A 276 -28.54 -4.39 -38.92
C ALA A 276 -29.06 -5.66 -39.61
N GLU A 277 -29.95 -6.37 -38.94
CA GLU A 277 -30.96 -7.24 -39.57
C GLU A 277 -32.35 -6.71 -39.19
#